data_AF-A0A060C4H6-F1
#
_entry.id   AF-A0A060C4H6-F1
#
_cell.length_a   1.000
_cell.length_b   1.000
_cell.length_c   1.000
_cell.angle_alpha   90.00
_cell.angle_beta   90.00
_cell.angle_gamma   90.00
#
_symmetry.space_group_name_H-M   'P 1'
#
loop_
_entity.id
_entity.type
_entity.pdbx_description
1 polymer ?
#
loop_
_entity_poly.entity_id
_entity_poly.type
_entity_poly.pdbx_seq_one_letter_code
_entity_poly.pdbx_strand_id
1 'polypeptide(L)'
;QVESSDRTVTISFGGQKGSELAQECSSSESLYRQYASVINRYHVNSVDFDIEGSALGNSSANKRRAEAVARLVSERKAGGGSLTVSLTLPVGRDGITSDTLSVIDLFLDAGVRIDNLNLMTMDYGVAS
;
A
#
# COMPACT_ATOMS: atom_id res chain seq x y z
N GLN A 1 -7.48 -22.85 -5.86
CA GLN A 1 -8.64 -23.16 -4.99
C GLN A 1 -9.42 -21.92 -4.55
N VAL A 2 -8.81 -20.72 -4.43
CA VAL A 2 -9.58 -19.51 -4.04
C VAL A 2 -10.42 -18.93 -5.20
N GLU A 3 -9.91 -18.99 -6.44
CA GLU A 3 -10.62 -18.49 -7.63
C GLU A 3 -11.95 -19.21 -7.94
N SER A 4 -12.15 -20.44 -7.44
CA SER A 4 -13.39 -21.21 -7.65
C SER A 4 -14.51 -20.85 -6.68
N SER A 5 -14.40 -19.74 -5.93
CA SER A 5 -15.34 -19.38 -4.86
C SER A 5 -15.84 -17.94 -4.88
N ASP A 6 -15.69 -17.20 -6.00
CA ASP A 6 -16.04 -15.76 -6.11
C ASP A 6 -15.33 -14.87 -5.06
N ARG A 7 -14.21 -15.34 -4.51
CA ARG A 7 -13.43 -14.61 -3.49
C ARG A 7 -12.26 -13.89 -4.13
N THR A 8 -12.18 -12.59 -3.91
CA THR A 8 -11.02 -11.77 -4.28
C THR A 8 -9.86 -12.04 -3.31
N VAL A 9 -8.66 -12.26 -3.85
CA VAL A 9 -7.42 -12.31 -3.09
C VAL A 9 -6.74 -10.94 -3.17
N THR A 10 -6.41 -10.37 -2.02
CA THR A 10 -5.60 -9.16 -1.89
C THR A 10 -4.19 -9.53 -1.47
N ILE A 11 -3.18 -9.04 -2.19
CA ILE A 11 -1.79 -9.19 -1.78
C ILE A 11 -1.38 -7.95 -1.00
N SER A 12 -0.97 -8.15 0.26
CA SER A 12 -0.45 -7.07 1.11
C SER A 12 1.08 -6.98 1.02
N PHE A 13 1.59 -5.75 0.92
CA PHE A 13 3.01 -5.42 0.92
C PHE A 13 3.36 -4.61 2.17
N GLY A 14 4.49 -4.95 2.80
CA GLY A 14 5.02 -4.22 3.96
C GLY A 14 4.86 -5.02 5.25
N GLY A 15 4.21 -4.43 6.25
CA GLY A 15 4.10 -4.91 7.62
C GLY A 15 5.26 -4.46 8.52
N GLN A 16 5.14 -4.72 9.82
CA GLN A 16 6.04 -4.22 10.86
C GLN A 16 7.52 -4.60 10.69
N LYS A 17 7.83 -5.77 10.10
CA LYS A 17 9.19 -6.33 10.01
C LYS A 17 9.55 -6.76 8.60
N GLY A 18 10.82 -6.59 8.25
CA GLY A 18 11.39 -6.99 6.97
C GLY A 18 11.97 -5.80 6.21
N SER A 19 12.41 -6.05 4.98
CA SER A 19 12.87 -5.02 4.06
C SER A 19 11.68 -4.48 3.28
N GLU A 20 11.19 -3.30 3.65
CA GLU A 20 10.06 -2.67 2.97
C GLU A 20 10.50 -2.17 1.58
N LEU A 21 9.80 -2.60 0.54
CA LEU A 21 10.23 -2.39 -0.85
C LEU A 21 10.41 -0.91 -1.21
N ALA A 22 9.58 0.00 -0.70
CA ALA A 22 9.71 1.42 -1.02
C ALA A 22 10.88 2.09 -0.28
N GLN A 23 11.33 1.54 0.84
CA GLN A 23 12.58 1.94 1.51
C GLN A 23 13.83 1.42 0.77
N GLU A 24 13.78 0.21 0.23
CA GLU A 24 14.92 -0.42 -0.46
C GLU A 24 15.07 0.03 -1.94
N CYS A 25 13.96 0.25 -2.63
CA CYS A 25 14.00 0.68 -4.02
C CYS A 25 14.42 2.15 -4.13
N SER A 26 15.37 2.47 -5.01
CA SER A 26 15.90 3.83 -5.15
C SER A 26 14.99 4.78 -5.95
N SER A 27 14.06 4.25 -6.76
CA SER A 27 13.15 5.04 -7.61
C SER A 27 11.74 4.44 -7.68
N SER A 28 10.75 5.27 -8.02
CA SER A 28 9.36 4.84 -8.20
C SER A 28 9.22 3.85 -9.36
N GLU A 29 10.07 3.96 -10.38
CA GLU A 29 10.20 2.99 -11.47
C GLU A 29 10.63 1.61 -10.97
N SER A 30 11.71 1.53 -10.17
CA SER A 30 12.20 0.25 -9.64
C SER A 30 11.17 -0.41 -8.72
N LEU A 31 10.48 0.39 -7.91
CA LEU A 31 9.42 -0.06 -7.02
C LEU A 31 8.21 -0.57 -7.78
N TYR A 32 7.75 0.18 -8.79
CA TYR A 32 6.68 -0.23 -9.71
C TYR A 32 6.97 -1.61 -10.31
N ARG A 33 8.21 -1.87 -10.77
CA ARG A 33 8.59 -3.16 -11.34
C ARG A 33 8.47 -4.31 -10.34
N GLN A 34 8.83 -4.09 -9.07
CA GLN A 34 8.70 -5.11 -8.03
C GLN A 34 7.23 -5.42 -7.74
N TYR A 35 6.40 -4.39 -7.55
CA TYR A 35 4.97 -4.57 -7.34
C TYR A 35 4.29 -5.23 -8.56
N ALA A 36 4.57 -4.75 -9.77
CA ALA A 36 4.02 -5.32 -11.00
C ALA A 36 4.41 -6.80 -11.17
N SER A 37 5.64 -7.17 -10.82
CA SER A 37 6.11 -8.57 -10.86
C SER A 37 5.22 -9.47 -10.01
N VAL A 38 4.94 -9.08 -8.76
CA VAL A 38 4.07 -9.85 -7.85
C VAL A 38 2.64 -9.88 -8.36
N ILE A 39 2.07 -8.73 -8.72
CA ILE A 39 0.68 -8.65 -9.20
C ILE A 39 0.48 -9.54 -10.43
N ASN A 40 1.42 -9.50 -11.40
CA ASN A 40 1.37 -10.33 -12.59
C ASN A 40 1.58 -11.81 -12.30
N ARG A 41 2.51 -12.15 -11.39
CA ARG A 41 2.83 -13.54 -11.04
C ARG A 41 1.67 -14.28 -10.39
N TYR A 42 0.82 -13.56 -9.65
CA TYR A 42 -0.34 -14.11 -8.95
C TYR A 42 -1.68 -13.75 -9.61
N HIS A 43 -1.66 -13.03 -10.72
CA HIS A 43 -2.85 -12.61 -11.46
C HIS A 43 -3.91 -11.89 -10.61
N VAL A 44 -3.46 -11.10 -9.62
CA VAL A 44 -4.38 -10.38 -8.72
C VAL A 44 -4.76 -9.01 -9.26
N ASN A 45 -5.93 -8.54 -8.88
CA ASN A 45 -6.43 -7.19 -9.16
C ASN A 45 -6.69 -6.40 -7.86
N SER A 46 -6.20 -6.89 -6.72
CA SER A 46 -6.33 -6.23 -5.43
C SER A 46 -5.01 -6.26 -4.68
N VAL A 47 -4.58 -5.10 -4.20
CA VAL A 47 -3.36 -4.92 -3.41
C VAL A 47 -3.65 -4.12 -2.16
N ASP A 48 -2.86 -4.39 -1.13
CA ASP A 48 -2.85 -3.68 0.13
C ASP A 48 -1.43 -3.21 0.45
N PHE A 49 -1.30 -2.02 1.01
CA PHE A 49 -0.02 -1.49 1.48
C PHE A 49 -0.11 -1.31 2.99
N ASP A 50 0.47 -2.28 3.69
CA ASP A 50 0.60 -2.28 5.14
C ASP A 50 1.87 -1.52 5.52
N ILE A 51 1.70 -0.24 5.88
CA ILE A 51 2.81 0.70 6.06
C ILE A 51 3.00 0.95 7.55
N GLU A 52 4.01 0.32 8.13
CA GLU A 52 4.28 0.33 9.56
C GLU A 52 5.71 0.78 9.89
N GLY A 53 5.96 0.97 11.19
CA GLY A 53 7.29 1.21 11.74
C GLY A 53 8.01 2.39 11.08
N SER A 54 9.27 2.17 10.68
CA SER A 54 10.08 3.23 10.06
C SER A 54 9.59 3.64 8.66
N ALA A 55 8.78 2.81 7.99
CA ALA A 55 8.25 3.13 6.68
C ALA A 55 7.16 4.20 6.76
N LEU A 56 6.36 4.21 7.84
CA LEU A 56 5.27 5.16 8.05
C LEU A 56 5.75 6.62 8.00
N GLY A 57 6.80 6.95 8.74
CA GLY A 57 7.36 8.31 8.79
C GLY A 57 8.30 8.66 7.61
N ASN A 58 8.59 7.74 6.70
CA ASN A 58 9.53 7.97 5.60
C ASN A 58 8.84 8.60 4.39
N SER A 59 8.70 9.94 4.41
CA SER A 59 8.01 10.70 3.35
C SER A 59 8.55 10.44 1.94
N SER A 60 9.87 10.29 1.76
CA SER A 60 10.45 10.00 0.45
C SER A 60 10.09 8.61 -0.07
N ALA A 61 10.10 7.60 0.80
CA ALA A 61 9.64 6.26 0.45
C ALA A 61 8.12 6.23 0.17
N ASN A 62 7.33 6.98 0.94
CA ASN A 62 5.89 7.07 0.77
C ASN A 62 5.50 7.76 -0.55
N LYS A 63 6.20 8.84 -0.92
CA LYS A 63 6.02 9.50 -2.22
C LYS A 63 6.36 8.55 -3.36
N ARG A 64 7.49 7.84 -3.25
CA ARG A 64 7.90 6.81 -4.23
C ARG A 64 6.84 5.72 -4.37
N ARG A 65 6.25 5.29 -3.25
CA ARG A 65 5.17 4.30 -3.22
C ARG A 65 3.92 4.81 -3.93
N ALA A 66 3.47 6.01 -3.60
CA ALA A 66 2.30 6.63 -4.22
C ALA A 66 2.46 6.76 -5.75
N GLU A 67 3.62 7.24 -6.23
CA GLU A 67 3.94 7.35 -7.66
C GLU A 67 3.94 5.98 -8.36
N ALA A 68 4.55 4.97 -7.73
CA ALA A 68 4.59 3.61 -8.28
C ALA A 68 3.18 3.00 -8.38
N VAL A 69 2.33 3.22 -7.37
CA VAL A 69 0.95 2.74 -7.34
C VAL A 69 0.08 3.47 -8.35
N ALA A 70 0.22 4.79 -8.49
CA ALA A 70 -0.47 5.56 -9.52
C ALA A 70 -0.19 5.01 -10.92
N ARG A 71 1.07 4.66 -11.18
CA ARG A 71 1.44 4.01 -12.45
C ARG A 71 0.78 2.64 -12.62
N LEU A 72 0.80 1.77 -11.61
CA LEU A 72 0.14 0.46 -11.66
C LEU A 72 -1.35 0.59 -12.00
N VAL A 73 -2.04 1.51 -11.32
CA VAL A 73 -3.46 1.78 -11.56
C VAL A 73 -3.69 2.27 -13.00
N SER A 74 -2.87 3.22 -13.47
CA SER A 74 -2.96 3.76 -14.83
C SER A 74 -2.77 2.68 -15.90
N GLU A 75 -1.74 1.84 -15.77
CA GLU A 75 -1.47 0.76 -16.73
C GLU A 75 -2.56 -0.32 -16.72
N ARG A 76 -3.07 -0.70 -15.54
CA ARG A 76 -4.20 -1.63 -15.43
C ARG A 76 -5.43 -1.10 -16.12
N LYS A 77 -5.74 0.19 -15.94
CA LYS A 77 -6.85 0.87 -16.60
C LYS A 77 -6.68 0.93 -18.11
N ALA A 78 -5.47 1.25 -18.59
CA ALA A 78 -5.16 1.27 -20.03
C ALA A 78 -5.32 -0.12 -20.68
N GLY A 79 -5.07 -1.19 -19.93
CA GLY A 79 -5.32 -2.57 -20.33
C GLY A 79 -6.78 -3.03 -20.21
N GLY A 80 -7.72 -2.14 -19.88
CA GLY A 80 -9.14 -2.48 -19.70
C GLY A 80 -9.49 -3.14 -18.36
N GLY A 81 -8.54 -3.21 -17.44
CA GLY A 81 -8.74 -3.74 -16.09
C GLY A 81 -8.89 -2.66 -15.03
N SER A 82 -8.92 -3.10 -13.77
CA SER A 82 -8.86 -2.26 -12.59
C SER A 82 -7.86 -2.84 -11.58
N LEU A 83 -7.43 -1.99 -10.64
CA LEU A 83 -6.63 -2.41 -9.49
C LEU A 83 -7.26 -1.77 -8.26
N THR A 84 -7.78 -2.61 -7.36
CA THR A 84 -8.25 -2.19 -6.05
C THR A 84 -7.05 -1.92 -5.14
N VAL A 85 -6.95 -0.70 -4.61
CA VAL A 85 -5.86 -0.26 -3.75
C VAL A 85 -6.36 -0.08 -2.32
N SER A 86 -5.76 -0.82 -1.39
CA SER A 86 -6.02 -0.70 0.04
C SER A 86 -4.79 -0.14 0.75
N LEU A 87 -5.02 0.64 1.80
CA LEU A 87 -3.97 1.05 2.73
C LEU A 87 -4.28 0.48 4.12
N THR A 88 -3.33 -0.26 4.68
CA THR A 88 -3.37 -0.71 6.06
C THR A 88 -2.40 0.14 6.87
N LEU A 89 -2.92 0.97 7.78
CA LEU A 89 -2.11 2.01 8.44
C LEU A 89 -2.34 2.03 9.96
N PRO A 90 -1.28 2.24 10.75
CA PRO A 90 -1.39 2.39 12.20
C PRO A 90 -2.12 3.68 12.56
N VAL A 91 -2.79 3.66 13.70
CA VAL A 91 -3.42 4.84 14.30
C VAL A 91 -3.03 4.95 15.77
N GLY A 92 -3.16 6.15 16.32
CA GLY A 92 -3.04 6.38 17.75
C GLY A 92 -4.35 6.07 18.48
N ARG A 93 -4.30 6.05 19.81
CA ARG A 93 -5.50 5.90 20.67
C ARG A 93 -6.54 6.98 20.40
N ASP A 94 -6.06 8.17 20.08
CA ASP A 94 -6.89 9.34 19.80
C ASP A 94 -7.24 9.48 18.31
N GLY A 95 -6.94 8.45 17.50
CA GLY A 95 -7.30 8.37 16.09
C GLY A 95 -6.10 8.52 15.14
N ILE A 96 -6.38 9.04 13.94
CA ILE A 96 -5.39 9.13 12.85
C ILE A 96 -4.26 10.09 13.23
N THR A 97 -3.01 9.64 13.05
CA THR A 97 -1.80 10.43 13.33
C THR A 97 -1.39 11.28 12.12
N SER A 98 -0.48 12.23 12.33
CA SER A 98 0.09 13.04 11.24
C SER A 98 0.78 12.21 10.16
N ASP A 99 1.50 11.16 10.56
CA ASP A 99 2.25 10.33 9.60
C ASP A 99 1.30 9.48 8.76
N THR A 100 0.25 8.93 9.39
CA THR A 100 -0.82 8.20 8.69
C THR A 100 -1.57 9.11 7.72
N LEU A 101 -1.91 10.34 8.11
CA LEU A 101 -2.50 11.33 7.20
C LEU A 101 -1.55 11.65 6.05
N SER A 102 -0.26 11.86 6.32
CA SER A 102 0.72 12.16 5.29
C SER A 102 0.82 11.06 4.22
N VAL A 103 0.71 9.79 4.60
CA VAL A 103 0.65 8.68 3.64
C VAL A 103 -0.61 8.76 2.77
N ILE A 104 -1.77 9.00 3.38
CA ILE A 104 -3.05 9.12 2.66
C ILE A 104 -2.98 10.28 1.65
N ASP A 105 -2.52 11.44 2.10
CA ASP A 105 -2.39 12.65 1.26
C ASP A 105 -1.47 12.40 0.07
N LEU A 106 -0.32 11.74 0.27
CA LEU A 106 0.59 11.41 -0.83
C LEU A 106 -0.04 10.50 -1.88
N PHE A 107 -0.87 9.54 -1.48
CA PHE A 107 -1.60 8.69 -2.44
C PHE A 107 -2.66 9.48 -3.20
N LEU A 108 -3.42 10.33 -2.51
CA LEU A 108 -4.44 11.18 -3.13
C LEU A 108 -3.81 12.19 -4.10
N ASP A 109 -2.71 12.84 -3.72
CA ASP A 109 -1.96 13.79 -4.53
C ASP A 109 -1.36 13.13 -5.79
N ALA A 110 -0.96 11.86 -5.69
CA ALA A 110 -0.53 11.07 -6.84
C ALA A 110 -1.69 10.65 -7.76
N GLY A 111 -2.93 10.99 -7.42
CA GLY A 111 -4.14 10.66 -8.18
C GLY A 111 -4.63 9.23 -7.97
N VAL A 112 -4.18 8.56 -6.91
CA VAL A 112 -4.63 7.20 -6.57
C VAL A 112 -5.95 7.29 -5.81
N ARG A 113 -6.99 6.64 -6.35
CA ARG A 113 -8.20 6.36 -5.56
C ARG A 113 -7.88 5.25 -4.57
N ILE A 114 -8.01 5.53 -3.28
CA ILE A 114 -7.94 4.52 -2.21
C ILE A 114 -9.31 3.85 -2.13
N ASP A 115 -9.37 2.55 -2.40
CA ASP A 115 -10.60 1.76 -2.33
C ASP A 115 -10.97 1.40 -0.90
N ASN A 116 -9.97 1.03 -0.09
CA ASN A 116 -10.14 0.66 1.31
C ASN A 116 -9.07 1.33 2.18
N LEU A 117 -9.50 1.88 3.30
CA LEU A 117 -8.62 2.35 4.36
C LEU A 117 -8.85 1.47 5.59
N ASN A 118 -7.88 0.62 5.89
CA ASN A 118 -7.92 -0.36 6.96
C ASN A 118 -7.03 0.10 8.12
N LEU A 119 -7.63 0.72 9.14
CA LEU A 119 -6.87 1.27 10.25
C LEU A 119 -6.53 0.19 11.28
N MET A 120 -5.25 0.09 11.66
CA MET A 120 -4.78 -0.86 12.65
C MET A 120 -5.06 -0.34 14.06
N THR A 121 -6.25 -0.65 14.56
CA THR A 121 -6.70 -0.23 15.90
C THR A 121 -6.18 -1.17 17.00
N MET A 122 -4.87 -1.32 17.09
CA MET A 122 -4.18 -2.27 17.98
C MET A 122 -2.85 -1.71 18.48
N ASP A 123 -2.17 -2.47 19.36
CA ASP A 123 -0.81 -2.21 19.85
C ASP A 123 -0.55 -0.80 20.42
N TYR A 124 -1.57 -0.18 21.01
CA TYR A 124 -1.51 1.17 21.58
C TYR A 124 -0.59 1.34 22.81
N GLY A 125 0.07 0.27 23.25
CA GLY A 125 0.74 0.21 24.54
C GLY A 125 -0.26 0.36 25.69
N VAL A 126 -0.50 -0.72 26.43
CA VAL A 126 -0.87 -0.52 27.84
C VAL A 126 0.41 -0.11 28.55
N ALA A 127 0.38 1.02 29.26
CA ALA A 127 1.41 1.30 30.24
C ALA A 127 1.46 0.08 31.18
N SER A 128 2.59 -0.61 31.23
CA SER A 128 2.90 -1.55 32.32
C SER A 128 3.16 -0.76 33.59
#